data_AF-A0A024W015-F1
#
_entry.id   AF-A0A024W015-F1
#
_cell.length_a   1.000
_cell.length_b   1.000
_cell.length_c   1.000
_cell.angle_alpha   90.00
_cell.angle_beta   90.00
_cell.angle_gamma   90.00
#
_symmetry.space_group_name_H-M   'P 1'
#
loop_
_entity.id
_entity.type
_entity.pdbx_description
1 polymer ?
#
loop_
_entity_poly.entity_id
_entity_poly.type
_entity_poly.pdbx_seq_one_letter_code
_entity_poly.pdbx_strand_id
1 'polypeptide(L)' 'MVNFTVDQVREIMNKTKQIRNMSVIAHVDHGKSTLTDSLVSKAGIISSKNAGDARFTDTRQDEQERCITIKSTELQMVL' A
#
# COMPACT_ATOMS: atom_id res chain seq x y z
N MET A 1 10.02 -7.98 8.27
CA MET A 1 8.61 -7.69 7.96
C MET A 1 7.97 -7.20 9.24
N VAL A 2 7.20 -6.12 9.19
CA VAL A 2 6.56 -5.57 10.40
C VAL A 2 5.62 -6.60 11.01
N ASN A 3 5.68 -6.75 12.35
CA ASN A 3 4.91 -7.74 13.08
C ASN A 3 4.22 -7.04 14.26
N PHE A 4 3.10 -6.36 13.97
CA PHE A 4 2.28 -5.70 14.96
C PHE A 4 1.21 -6.65 15.50
N THR A 5 0.95 -6.60 16.79
CA THR A 5 -0.22 -7.25 17.40
C THR A 5 -1.47 -6.40 17.22
N VAL A 6 -2.64 -7.03 17.27
CA VAL A 6 -3.94 -6.32 17.16
C VAL A 6 -4.09 -5.26 18.25
N ASP A 7 -3.60 -5.53 19.47
CA ASP A 7 -3.69 -4.60 20.58
C ASP A 7 -2.80 -3.36 20.38
N GLN A 8 -1.60 -3.54 19.83
CA GLN A 8 -0.74 -2.40 19.44
C GLN A 8 -1.41 -1.53 18.36
N VAL A 9 -2.06 -2.15 17.37
CA VAL A 9 -2.79 -1.40 16.33
C VAL A 9 -3.93 -0.59 16.94
N ARG A 10 -4.70 -1.18 17.87
CA ARG A 10 -5.78 -0.48 18.59
C ARG A 10 -5.26 0.72 19.38
N GLU A 11 -4.11 0.59 20.05
CA GLU A 11 -3.52 1.70 20.80
C GLU A 11 -3.12 2.86 19.87
N ILE A 12 -2.53 2.55 18.71
CA ILE A 12 -2.16 3.54 17.69
C ILE A 12 -3.41 4.23 17.11
N MET A 13 -4.50 3.48 16.87
CA MET A 13 -5.76 4.03 16.37
C MET A 13 -6.37 5.10 17.27
N ASN A 14 -6.10 5.07 18.58
CA ASN A 14 -6.59 6.11 19.51
C ASN A 14 -5.87 7.46 19.31
N LYS A 15 -4.70 7.49 18.65
CA LYS A 15 -3.91 8.71 18.40
C LYS A 15 -4.39 9.42 17.13
N THR A 16 -5.65 9.86 17.09
CA THR A 16 -6.32 10.41 15.90
C THR A 16 -5.56 11.54 15.20
N LYS A 17 -4.84 12.39 15.94
CA LYS A 17 -4.01 13.48 15.38
C LYS A 17 -2.86 13.00 14.48
N GLN A 18 -2.43 11.74 14.63
CA GLN A 18 -1.35 11.11 13.90
C GLN A 18 -1.83 10.31 12.68
N ILE A 19 -3.14 10.11 12.54
CA ILE A 19 -3.72 9.39 11.41
C ILE A 19 -3.75 10.30 10.17
N ARG A 20 -3.35 9.74 9.03
CA ARG A 20 -3.36 10.40 7.71
C ARG A 20 -4.07 9.51 6.70
N ASN A 21 -5.32 9.84 6.40
CA ASN A 21 -6.07 9.22 5.32
C ASN A 21 -5.74 9.96 4.02
N MET A 22 -5.13 9.27 3.07
CA MET A 22 -4.71 9.83 1.80
C MET A 22 -4.93 8.82 0.68
N SER A 23 -5.10 9.32 -0.54
CA SER A 23 -5.20 8.52 -1.76
C SER A 23 -4.13 8.95 -2.75
N VAL A 24 -3.69 7.99 -3.58
CA VAL A 24 -2.83 8.28 -4.72
C VAL A 24 -3.72 8.37 -5.95
N ILE A 25 -3.66 9.49 -6.66
CA ILE A 25 -4.40 9.73 -7.90
C ILE A 25 -3.38 9.98 -8.99
N ALA A 26 -3.46 9.23 -10.08
CA ALA A 26 -2.57 9.36 -11.21
C ALA A 26 -3.27 8.92 -12.50
N HIS A 27 -2.75 9.37 -13.64
CA HIS A 27 -3.15 8.82 -14.93
C HIS A 27 -2.65 7.37 -15.07
N VAL A 28 -3.27 6.62 -15.99
CA VAL A 28 -2.83 5.26 -16.33
C VAL A 28 -1.36 5.33 -16.80
N ASP A 29 -0.56 4.33 -16.43
CA ASP A 29 0.88 4.23 -16.73
C ASP A 29 1.79 5.33 -16.14
N HIS A 30 1.29 6.17 -15.22
CA HIS A 30 2.12 7.18 -14.52
C HIS A 30 2.80 6.62 -13.25
N GLY A 31 3.00 5.31 -13.16
CA GLY A 31 3.74 4.70 -12.06
C GLY A 31 3.02 4.70 -10.70
N LYS A 32 1.68 4.77 -10.68
CA LYS A 32 0.88 4.74 -9.43
C LYS A 32 1.21 3.52 -8.58
N SER A 33 1.11 2.32 -9.16
CA SER A 33 1.34 1.06 -8.46
C SER A 33 2.80 0.95 -7.98
N THR A 34 3.75 1.44 -8.79
CA THR A 34 5.18 1.47 -8.42
C THR A 34 5.46 2.39 -7.24
N LEU A 35 4.85 3.58 -7.19
CA LEU A 35 4.96 4.49 -6.07
C LEU A 35 4.36 3.88 -4.80
N THR A 36 3.18 3.27 -4.91
CA THR A 36 2.53 2.64 -3.76
C THR A 36 3.35 1.47 -3.23
N ASP A 37 3.88 0.61 -4.09
CA ASP A 37 4.75 -0.49 -3.67
C ASP A 37 6.03 0.00 -2.97
N SER A 38 6.61 1.11 -3.45
CA SER A 38 7.77 1.75 -2.81
C SER A 38 7.45 2.23 -1.39
N LEU A 39 6.26 2.82 -1.19
CA LEU A 39 5.78 3.23 0.12
C LEU A 39 5.58 2.01 1.03
N VAL A 40 4.87 0.99 0.58
CA VAL A 40 4.58 -0.24 1.33
C VAL A 40 5.87 -0.98 1.73
N SER A 41 6.85 -0.99 0.84
CA SER A 41 8.21 -1.50 1.11
C SER A 41 8.91 -0.71 2.20
N LYS A 42 8.82 0.64 2.15
CA LYS A 42 9.43 1.51 3.16
C LYS A 42 8.80 1.33 4.54
N ALA A 43 7.51 1.04 4.64
CA ALA A 43 6.84 0.65 5.90
C ALA A 43 7.17 -0.78 6.37
N GLY A 44 7.98 -1.52 5.62
CA GLY A 44 8.43 -2.87 6.00
C GLY A 44 7.37 -3.96 5.86
N ILE A 45 6.27 -3.68 5.13
CA ILE A 45 5.16 -4.62 4.90
C ILE A 45 5.53 -5.63 3.82
N ILE A 46 6.16 -5.18 2.73
CA ILE A 46 6.70 -6.04 1.67
C ILE A 46 8.22 -5.97 1.64
N SER A 47 8.87 -7.00 1.08
CA SER A 47 10.31 -6.98 0.87
C SER A 47 10.68 -5.96 -0.22
N SER A 48 11.81 -5.27 -0.08
CA SER A 48 12.26 -4.30 -1.07
C SER A 48 12.54 -4.91 -2.44
N LYS A 49 12.82 -6.22 -2.50
CA LYS A 49 13.00 -6.98 -3.75
C LYS A 49 11.69 -7.20 -4.51
N ASN A 50 10.54 -7.13 -3.82
CA ASN A 50 9.24 -7.36 -4.44
C ASN A 50 8.51 -6.04 -4.74
N ALA A 51 9.10 -4.89 -4.38
CA ALA A 51 8.48 -3.58 -4.59
C ALA A 51 8.51 -3.21 -6.08
N GLY A 52 7.36 -2.94 -6.68
CA GLY A 52 7.22 -2.57 -8.10
C GLY A 52 6.79 -3.74 -8.98
N ASP A 53 7.31 -4.94 -8.72
CA ASP A 53 6.94 -6.17 -9.44
C ASP A 53 5.68 -6.83 -8.86
N ALA A 54 5.49 -6.74 -7.54
CA ALA A 54 4.34 -7.35 -6.87
C ALA A 54 3.02 -6.65 -7.20
N ARG A 55 3.06 -5.35 -7.55
CA ARG A 55 1.87 -4.50 -7.78
C ARG A 55 0.80 -4.77 -6.73
N PHE A 56 1.17 -4.58 -5.47
CA PHE A 56 0.42 -5.11 -4.33
C PHE A 56 -1.02 -4.60 -4.26
N THR A 57 -1.29 -3.42 -4.84
CA THR A 57 -2.63 -2.84 -4.92
C THR A 57 -3.49 -3.37 -6.06
N ASP A 58 -2.89 -3.96 -7.10
CA ASP A 58 -3.58 -4.48 -8.28
C ASP A 58 -3.98 -5.95 -7.98
N THR A 59 -5.03 -6.10 -7.18
CA THR A 59 -5.44 -7.39 -6.61
C THR A 59 -6.21 -8.28 -7.58
N ARG A 60 -6.75 -7.69 -8.65
CA ARG A 60 -7.51 -8.45 -9.66
C ARG A 60 -6.60 -8.95 -10.76
N GLN A 61 -6.94 -10.11 -11.31
CA GLN A 61 -6.18 -10.72 -12.40
C GLN A 61 -6.13 -9.82 -13.65
N ASP A 62 -7.23 -9.17 -14.00
CA ASP A 62 -7.29 -8.26 -15.16
C ASP A 62 -6.48 -6.98 -14.97
N GLU A 63 -6.29 -6.53 -13.73
CA GLU A 63 -5.40 -5.41 -13.37
C GLU A 63 -3.93 -5.80 -13.58
N GLN A 64 -3.55 -7.00 -13.13
CA GLN A 64 -2.19 -7.52 -13.27
C GLN A 64 -1.81 -7.78 -14.73
N GLU A 65 -2.69 -8.42 -15.49
CA GLU A 65 -2.49 -8.71 -16.91
C GLU A 65 -2.33 -7.44 -17.75
N ARG A 66 -3.12 -6.40 -17.43
CA ARG A 66 -3.15 -5.14 -18.17
C ARG A 66 -2.20 -4.08 -17.61
N CYS A 67 -1.57 -4.32 -16.47
CA CYS A 67 -0.72 -3.36 -15.78
C CYS A 67 -1.42 -2.05 -15.42
N ILE A 68 -2.73 -2.09 -15.14
CA ILE A 68 -3.55 -0.92 -14.78
C ILE A 68 -4.28 -1.14 -13.46
N THR A 69 -4.66 -0.05 -12.79
CA THR A 69 -5.55 -0.14 -11.64
C THR A 69 -6.98 0.22 -12.03
N ILE A 70 -7.91 -0.68 -11.72
CA ILE A 70 -9.34 -0.56 -12.04
C ILE A 70 -10.14 -0.25 -10.76
N LYS A 71 -9.74 -0.82 -9.61
CA LYS A 71 -10.37 -0.61 -8.32
C LYS A 71 -9.39 -0.06 -7.28
N SER A 72 -9.95 0.68 -6.32
CA SER A 72 -9.22 1.10 -5.13
C SER A 72 -8.98 -0.10 -4.20
N THR A 73 -7.77 -0.19 -3.69
CA THR A 73 -7.37 -1.14 -2.64
C THR A 73 -6.89 -0.33 -1.45
N GLU A 74 -7.47 -0.59 -0.28
CA GLU A 74 -7.11 0.09 0.96
C GLU A 74 -5.91 -0.60 1.61
N LEU A 75 -4.94 0.20 2.04
CA LEU A 75 -3.75 -0.27 2.73
C LEU A 75 -3.51 0.58 3.97
N GLN A 76 -3.05 -0.09 5.03
CA GLN A 76 -2.67 0.54 6.28
C GLN A 76 -1.17 0.40 6.47
N MET A 77 -0.51 1.52 6.77
CA MET A 77 0.93 1.58 6.98
C MET A 77 1.20 2.31 8.29
N VAL A 78 2.09 1.75 9.10
CA VAL A 78 2.63 2.39 10.30
C VAL A 78 4.10 2.69 9.99
N LEU A 79 4.47 3.97 10.07
CA LEU A 79 5.82 4.48 9.81
C LEU A 79 6.55 4.79 11.11
#